data_AF-A0A8T7LQQ7-F1
#
_entry.id   AF-A0A8T7LQQ7-F1
#
_cell.length_a   1.000
_cell.length_b   1.000
_cell.length_c   1.000
_cell.angle_alpha   90.00
_cell.angle_beta   90.00
_cell.angle_gamma   90.00
#
_symmetry.space_group_name_H-M   'P 1'
#
loop_
_entity.id
_entity.type
_entity.pdbx_description
1 polymer ?
#
loop_
_entity_poly.entity_id
_entity_poly.type
_entity_poly.pdbx_seq_one_letter_code
_entity_poly.pdbx_strand_id
1 'polypeptide(L)' 'MKVQKSKFDQKWKVIRGQSVEWFSLLGEHDLKKIDKATDKQDKFLTMLQVKYGYTRQQATEEVNRRWAAFYRSKHKPGG' A
#
# COMPACT_ATOMS: atom_id res chain seq x y z
N MET A 1 17.92 3.11 18.02
CA MET A 1 17.77 1.83 17.28
C MET A 1 17.48 2.16 15.81
N LYS A 2 18.23 1.60 14.84
CA LYS A 2 17.90 1.74 13.42
C LYS A 2 16.67 0.87 13.13
N VAL A 3 15.51 1.48 12.91
CA VAL A 3 14.32 0.77 12.41
C VAL A 3 14.68 0.22 11.04
N GLN A 4 14.70 -1.11 10.92
CA GLN A 4 14.96 -1.77 9.65
C GLN A 4 13.73 -1.57 8.77
N LYS A 5 13.88 -0.81 7.66
CA LYS A 5 12.76 -0.50 6.78
C LYS A 5 12.22 -1.77 6.14
N SER A 6 10.93 -2.02 6.32
CA SER A 6 10.21 -3.13 5.71
C SER A 6 10.34 -3.11 4.17
N LYS A 7 10.12 -4.25 3.51
CA LYS A 7 10.03 -4.30 2.03
C LYS A 7 8.95 -3.35 1.52
N PHE A 8 7.87 -3.17 2.27
CA PHE A 8 6.81 -2.22 1.97
C PHE A 8 7.35 -0.77 1.98
N ASP A 9 8.07 -0.36 3.02
CA ASP A 9 8.70 0.96 3.12
C ASP A 9 9.68 1.23 1.97
N GLN A 10 10.43 0.21 1.55
CA GLN A 10 11.36 0.32 0.43
C GLN A 10 10.62 0.50 -0.91
N LYS A 11 9.45 -0.14 -1.08
CA LYS A 11 8.61 -0.05 -2.29
C LYS A 11 7.56 1.06 -2.21
N TRP A 12 7.54 1.83 -1.13
CA TRP A 12 6.49 2.81 -0.83
C TRP A 12 6.22 3.78 -1.97
N LYS A 13 7.26 4.30 -2.65
CA LYS A 13 7.07 5.24 -3.77
C LYS A 13 6.18 4.66 -4.88
N VAL A 14 6.34 3.37 -5.19
CA VAL A 14 5.54 2.67 -6.21
C VAL A 14 4.13 2.41 -5.68
N ILE A 15 4.04 1.88 -4.45
CA ILE A 15 2.75 1.59 -3.80
C ILE A 15 1.90 2.86 -3.71
N ARG A 16 2.48 3.96 -3.23
CA ARG A 16 1.83 5.28 -3.13
C ARG A 16 1.28 5.73 -4.48
N GLY A 17 2.11 5.70 -5.54
CA GLY A 17 1.70 6.15 -6.86
C GLY A 17 0.53 5.35 -7.46
N GLN A 18 0.32 4.11 -7.00
CA GLN A 18 -0.77 3.26 -7.45
C GLN A 18 -1.95 3.24 -6.48
N SER A 19 -1.77 3.73 -5.24
CA SER A 19 -2.78 3.62 -4.19
C SER A 19 -4.05 4.40 -4.52
N VAL A 20 -3.93 5.55 -5.18
CA VAL A 20 -5.09 6.35 -5.64
C VAL A 20 -5.92 5.63 -6.71
N GLU A 21 -5.29 4.78 -7.53
CA GLU A 21 -5.97 3.97 -8.54
C GLU A 21 -6.56 2.70 -7.93
N TRP A 22 -5.87 2.08 -6.96
CA TRP A 22 -6.32 0.85 -6.31
C TRP A 22 -7.43 1.07 -5.30
N PHE A 23 -7.41 2.23 -4.62
CA PHE A 23 -8.28 2.53 -3.49
C PHE A 23 -8.94 3.89 -3.66
N SER A 24 -10.16 3.93 -4.22
CA SER A 24 -10.92 5.15 -4.49
C SER A 24 -11.19 6.05 -3.27
N LEU A 25 -11.11 5.54 -2.04
CA LEU A 25 -11.30 6.30 -0.80
C LEU A 25 -9.99 6.86 -0.22
N LEU A 26 -8.84 6.47 -0.77
CA LEU A 26 -7.54 7.03 -0.44
C LEU A 26 -7.21 8.19 -1.36
N GLY A 27 -7.14 9.40 -0.80
CA GLY A 27 -6.65 10.57 -1.52
C GLY A 27 -5.17 10.82 -1.29
N GLU A 28 -4.56 11.67 -2.13
CA GLU A 28 -3.16 12.11 -1.97
C GLU A 28 -2.85 12.68 -0.57
N HIS A 29 -3.84 13.32 0.08
CA HIS A 29 -3.68 13.85 1.43
C HIS A 29 -3.49 12.76 2.48
N ASP A 30 -4.18 11.62 2.35
CA ASP A 30 -4.02 10.47 3.25
C ASP A 30 -2.67 9.81 3.03
N LEU A 31 -2.26 9.65 1.76
CA LEU A 31 -0.96 9.10 1.40
C LEU A 31 0.21 9.96 1.88
N LYS A 32 0.08 11.29 1.88
CA LYS A 32 1.07 12.20 2.49
C LYS A 32 1.21 12.00 4.00
N LYS A 33 0.13 11.63 4.71
CA LYS A 33 0.21 11.30 6.16
C LYS A 33 0.97 10.00 6.37
N ILE A 34 0.73 9.00 5.52
CA ILE A 34 1.42 7.70 5.57
C ILE A 34 2.91 7.88 5.24
N ASP A 35 3.25 8.71 4.26
CA ASP A 35 4.64 9.00 3.86
C ASP A 35 5.54 9.49 5.01
N LYS A 36 4.95 10.25 5.94
CA LYS A 36 5.63 10.78 7.13
C LYS A 36 5.70 9.79 8.29
N ALA A 37 5.05 8.63 8.20
CA ALA A 37 5.03 7.65 9.27
C ALA A 37 6.35 6.87 9.37
N THR A 38 6.71 6.52 10.61
CA THR A 38 7.86 5.66 10.92
C THR A 38 7.68 4.26 10.34
N ASP A 39 6.47 3.69 10.48
CA ASP A 39 6.04 2.45 9.85
C ASP A 39 4.92 2.76 8.86
N LYS A 40 5.27 2.71 7.56
CA LYS A 40 4.31 3.03 6.49
C LYS A 40 3.33 1.89 6.27
N GLN A 41 3.78 0.65 6.43
CA GLN A 41 2.93 -0.51 6.23
C GLN A 41 1.81 -0.50 7.25
N ASP A 42 2.14 -0.32 8.53
CA ASP A 42 1.14 -0.28 9.58
C ASP A 42 0.17 0.88 9.42
N LYS A 43 0.68 2.08 9.11
CA LYS A 43 -0.17 3.26 8.91
C LYS A 43 -1.08 3.11 7.69
N PHE A 44 -0.58 2.50 6.61
CA PHE A 44 -1.34 2.25 5.39
C PHE A 44 -2.48 1.26 5.63
N LEU A 45 -2.17 0.13 6.27
CA LEU A 45 -3.16 -0.88 6.60
C LEU A 45 -4.24 -0.31 7.54
N THR A 46 -3.84 0.44 8.57
CA THR A 46 -4.78 1.15 9.46
C THR A 46 -5.70 2.09 8.68
N MET A 47 -5.18 2.80 7.68
CA MET A 47 -6.00 3.69 6.84
C MET A 47 -7.06 2.91 6.05
N LEU A 48 -6.71 1.74 5.52
CA LEU A 48 -7.66 0.87 4.85
C LEU A 48 -8.75 0.38 5.80
N GLN A 49 -8.40 0.03 7.04
CA GLN A 49 -9.38 -0.34 8.06
C GLN A 49 -10.37 0.81 8.33
N VAL A 50 -9.88 2.03 8.49
CA VAL A 50 -10.72 3.21 8.77
C VAL A 50 -11.62 3.58 7.59
N LYS A 51 -11.11 3.55 6.36
CA LYS A 51 -11.84 4.01 5.17
C LYS A 51 -12.81 2.97 4.63
N TYR A 52 -12.44 1.68 4.69
CA TYR A 52 -13.17 0.59 4.08
C TYR A 52 -13.81 -0.38 5.08
N GLY A 53 -13.58 -0.20 6.40
CA GLY A 53 -14.09 -1.10 7.43
C GLY A 53 -13.39 -2.46 7.47
N TYR A 54 -12.21 -2.58 6.86
CA TYR A 54 -11.49 -3.84 6.80
C TYR A 54 -10.95 -4.30 8.16
N THR A 55 -10.92 -5.60 8.36
CA THR A 55 -10.03 -6.20 9.37
C THR A 55 -8.57 -6.04 8.92
N ARG A 56 -7.64 -6.20 9.86
CA ARG A 56 -6.21 -6.10 9.55
C ARG A 56 -5.77 -7.12 8.50
N GLN A 57 -6.35 -8.32 8.55
CA GLN A 57 -6.11 -9.38 7.60
C GLN A 57 -6.64 -9.01 6.21
N GLN A 58 -7.88 -8.54 6.11
CA GLN A 58 -8.47 -8.10 4.83
C GLN A 58 -7.67 -6.97 4.18
N ALA A 59 -7.25 -5.97 4.96
CA ALA A 59 -6.39 -4.89 4.46
C ALA A 59 -5.06 -5.43 3.90
N THR A 60 -4.47 -6.42 4.57
CA THR A 60 -3.20 -7.04 4.15
C THR A 60 -3.38 -7.85 2.86
N GLU A 61 -4.45 -8.65 2.79
CA GLU A 61 -4.80 -9.46 1.61
C GLU A 61 -5.08 -8.59 0.40
N GLU A 62 -5.87 -7.52 0.54
CA GLU A 62 -6.21 -6.64 -0.58
C GLU A 62 -4.98 -5.89 -1.10
N VAL A 63 -4.08 -5.42 -0.21
CA VAL A 63 -2.79 -4.86 -0.62
C VAL A 63 -1.96 -5.87 -1.41
N ASN A 64 -1.81 -7.09 -0.90
CA ASN A 64 -1.04 -8.14 -1.57
C ASN A 64 -1.65 -8.50 -2.93
N ARG A 65 -2.98 -8.59 -3.03
CA ARG A 65 -3.70 -8.87 -4.27
C ARG A 65 -3.45 -7.79 -5.33
N ARG A 66 -3.58 -6.50 -4.96
CA ARG A 66 -3.34 -5.37 -5.87
C ARG A 66 -1.89 -5.31 -6.31
N TRP A 67 -0.97 -5.52 -5.37
CA TRP A 67 0.46 -5.57 -5.63
C TRP A 67 0.85 -6.69 -6.61
N ALA A 68 0.30 -7.89 -6.41
CA ALA A 68 0.53 -9.02 -7.30
C ALA A 68 -0.06 -8.77 -8.71
N ALA A 69 -1.26 -8.19 -8.79
CA ALA A 69 -1.88 -7.83 -10.06
C ALA A 69 -1.04 -6.79 -10.84
N PHE A 70 -0.55 -5.76 -10.14
CA PHE A 70 0.35 -4.75 -10.71
C PHE A 70 1.64 -5.36 -11.24
N TYR A 71 2.32 -6.19 -10.45
CA TYR A 71 3.55 -6.84 -10.90
C TYR A 71 3.32 -7.77 -12.09
N ARG A 72 2.23 -8.55 -12.09
CA ARG A 72 1.86 -9.41 -13.21
C ARG A 72 1.61 -8.61 -14.49
N SER A 73 0.97 -7.45 -14.38
CA SER A 73 0.76 -6.54 -15.52
C SER A 73 2.07 -5.97 -16.06
N LYS A 74 3.03 -5.64 -15.18
CA LYS A 74 4.35 -5.09 -15.57
C LYS A 74 5.33 -6.14 -16.10
N HIS A 75 5.16 -7.41 -15.75
CA HIS A 75 6.03 -8.53 -16.15
C HIS A 75 5.33 -9.55 -17.03
N LYS A 76 4.40 -9.12 -17.89
CA LYS A 76 3.87 -10.01 -18.93
C LYS A 76 5.07 -10.48 -19.78
N PRO A 77 5.45 -11.79 -19.78
CA PRO A 77 6.34 -12.27 -20.82
C PRO A 77 5.57 -12.11 -22.14
N GLY A 78 6.24 -11.64 -23.18
CA GLY A 78 5.61 -11.24 -24.45
C GLY A 78 4.52 -12.19 -24.93
N GLY A 79 3.40 -11.61 -25.36
CA GLY A 79 2.60 -12.20 -26.43
C GLY A 79 3.29 -11.98 -27.77
#